data_AF-A0A3N1QXD8-F1
#
_entry.id   AF-A0A3N1QXD8-F1
#
_cell.length_a   1.000
_cell.length_b   1.000
_cell.length_c   1.000
_cell.angle_alpha   90.00
_cell.angle_beta   90.00
_cell.angle_gamma   90.00
#
_symmetry.space_group_name_H-M   'P 1'
#
loop_
_entity.id
_entity.type
_entity.pdbx_description
1 polymer ?
#
loop_
_entity_poly.entity_id
_entity_poly.type
_entity_poly.pdbx_seq_one_letter_code
_entity_poly.pdbx_strand_id
1 'polypeptide(L)'
;MEKQRETKWGHLAIPHGMRKDFDKLATKLTYEAVDRELSEVEDRIGAFLDGTFSNARFNRKAIQGLYEYGFNGSLTMIEQFHPSIRVERFLESFIGVSDINKHIEIYQDFDVGPSLGVIAIINAVAARVRLDRFRLNGDSEVLTIQEIALLARMKELSIRNAAAPSSTTPLESSKIDGLSIIKAEEADRWLAGRRGYKATKLPEEQAARQELFSVLDSWVFL
;
A
#
# COMPACT_ATOMS: atom_id res chain seq x y z
N MET A 1 -2.08 20.79 -19.68
CA MET A 1 -2.61 19.53 -19.11
C MET A 1 -1.47 18.54 -19.00
N GLU A 2 -0.98 18.32 -17.78
CA GLU A 2 -0.15 17.15 -17.48
C GLU A 2 -1.05 15.92 -17.58
N LYS A 3 -0.80 15.01 -18.53
CA LYS A 3 -1.57 13.76 -18.58
C LYS A 3 -1.17 12.91 -17.38
N GLN A 4 -2.01 12.89 -16.34
CA GLN A 4 -1.96 11.84 -15.33
C GLN A 4 -1.96 10.51 -16.08
N ARG A 5 -0.89 9.73 -15.90
CA ARG A 5 -0.84 8.35 -16.40
C ARG A 5 -1.65 7.50 -15.44
N GLU A 6 -2.97 7.63 -15.51
CA GLU A 6 -3.85 6.57 -15.04
C GLU A 6 -3.50 5.33 -15.85
N THR A 7 -3.21 4.25 -15.13
CA THR A 7 -2.77 3.00 -15.75
C THR A 7 -3.57 1.87 -15.15
N LYS A 8 -3.99 0.93 -15.99
CA LYS A 8 -4.80 -0.25 -15.64
C LYS A 8 -4.19 -1.22 -14.61
N TRP A 9 -3.07 -0.84 -14.01
CA TRP A 9 -2.23 -1.62 -13.09
C TRP A 9 -1.88 -0.88 -11.79
N GLY A 10 -2.55 0.25 -11.51
CA GLY A 10 -2.20 1.09 -10.36
C GLY A 10 -3.30 2.08 -10.01
N HIS A 11 -4.36 1.59 -9.35
CA HIS A 11 -5.13 2.45 -8.46
C HIS A 11 -4.20 2.98 -7.36
N LEU A 12 -4.38 4.26 -6.98
CA LEU A 12 -3.49 5.04 -6.09
C LEU A 12 -2.19 5.57 -6.73
N ALA A 13 -2.23 5.95 -8.00
CA ALA A 13 -1.15 6.72 -8.65
C ALA A 13 -0.82 8.00 -7.86
N ILE A 14 0.28 7.99 -7.09
CA ILE A 14 0.76 9.16 -6.35
C ILE A 14 0.94 10.34 -7.33
N PRO A 15 0.23 11.47 -7.10
CA PRO A 15 0.21 12.60 -8.03
C PRO A 15 1.62 13.04 -8.39
N HIS A 16 1.85 13.41 -9.66
CA HIS A 16 3.21 13.66 -10.16
C HIS A 16 3.98 14.66 -9.29
N GLY A 17 3.34 15.77 -8.88
CA GLY A 17 3.92 16.76 -7.98
C GLY A 17 4.25 16.24 -6.57
N MET A 18 3.54 15.23 -6.06
CA MET A 18 3.77 14.65 -4.73
C MET A 18 4.86 13.56 -4.71
N ARG A 19 5.24 13.01 -5.87
CA ARG A 19 6.20 11.88 -5.95
C ARG A 19 7.52 12.16 -5.24
N LYS A 20 8.05 13.39 -5.36
CA LYS A 20 9.33 13.78 -4.74
C LYS A 20 9.29 13.73 -3.21
N ASP A 21 8.15 14.06 -2.61
CA ASP A 21 7.99 14.06 -1.16
C ASP A 21 7.62 12.67 -0.64
N PHE A 22 6.82 11.93 -1.41
CA PHE A 22 6.58 10.51 -1.22
C PHE A 22 7.89 9.69 -1.23
N ASP A 23 8.81 9.95 -2.16
CA ASP A 23 10.12 9.28 -2.25
C ASP A 23 11.01 9.54 -1.03
N LYS A 24 10.87 10.71 -0.39
CA LYS A 24 11.54 11.00 0.90
C LYS A 24 10.87 10.22 2.01
N LEU A 25 9.54 10.26 2.04
CA LEU A 25 8.71 9.69 3.10
C LEU A 25 8.88 8.17 3.19
N ALA A 26 8.73 7.45 2.08
CA ALA A 26 8.80 5.98 2.01
C ALA A 26 10.08 5.39 2.63
N THR A 27 11.21 6.09 2.51
CA THR A 27 12.50 5.66 3.09
C THR A 27 12.59 5.76 4.62
N LYS A 28 11.70 6.53 5.25
CA LYS A 28 11.73 6.84 6.69
C LYS A 28 10.37 6.68 7.37
N LEU A 29 9.38 6.14 6.67
CA LEU A 29 8.02 6.06 7.18
C LEU A 29 7.97 5.13 8.39
N THR A 30 7.52 5.68 9.51
CA THR A 30 7.17 4.97 10.73
C THR A 30 5.70 5.20 11.03
N TYR A 31 5.07 4.29 11.77
CA TYR A 31 3.65 4.46 12.12
C TYR A 31 3.43 5.71 12.97
N GLU A 32 4.37 6.06 13.86
CA GLU A 32 4.31 7.25 14.72
C GLU A 32 4.37 8.57 13.93
N ALA A 33 4.94 8.56 12.71
CA ALA A 33 4.86 9.70 11.81
C ALA A 33 3.48 9.82 11.17
N VAL A 34 2.89 8.69 10.72
CA VAL A 34 1.53 8.66 10.16
C VAL A 34 0.49 9.02 11.21
N ASP A 35 0.62 8.51 12.43
CA ASP A 35 -0.28 8.80 13.54
C ASP A 35 -0.29 10.30 13.88
N ARG A 36 0.85 10.98 13.71
CA ARG A 36 0.93 12.45 13.82
C ARG A 36 0.25 13.18 12.67
N GLU A 37 0.55 12.79 11.42
CA GLU A 37 -0.13 13.36 10.23
C GLU A 37 -1.65 13.23 10.34
N LEU A 38 -2.14 12.07 10.80
CA LEU A 38 -3.56 11.81 11.02
C LEU A 38 -4.16 12.69 12.12
N SER A 39 -3.43 12.99 13.20
CA SER A 39 -3.89 13.90 14.25
C SER A 39 -3.94 15.34 13.77
N GLU A 40 -2.95 15.79 12.99
CA GLU A 40 -2.98 17.10 12.35
C GLU A 40 -4.14 17.24 11.35
N VAL A 41 -4.54 16.15 10.67
CA VAL A 41 -5.76 16.12 9.84
C VAL A 41 -7.01 16.16 10.71
N GLU A 42 -7.14 15.29 11.74
CA GLU A 42 -8.28 15.28 12.68
C GLU A 42 -8.49 16.64 13.35
N ASP A 43 -7.44 17.32 13.80
CA ASP A 43 -7.54 18.66 14.40
C ASP A 43 -8.04 19.72 13.39
N ARG A 44 -7.70 19.59 12.11
CA ARG A 44 -8.18 20.50 11.04
C ARG A 44 -9.63 20.26 10.65
N ILE A 45 -10.09 19.01 10.60
CA ILE A 45 -11.44 18.64 10.14
C ILE A 45 -12.43 18.39 11.29
N GLY A 46 -11.95 18.25 12.53
CA GLY A 46 -12.74 17.86 13.70
C GLY A 46 -13.93 18.79 13.97
N ALA A 47 -13.75 20.10 13.81
CA ALA A 47 -14.82 21.08 13.96
C ALA A 47 -15.97 20.92 12.94
N PHE A 48 -15.72 20.31 11.78
CA PHE A 48 -16.73 19.95 10.79
C PHE A 48 -17.34 18.56 11.06
N LEU A 49 -16.50 17.62 11.49
CA LEU A 49 -16.91 16.26 11.83
C LEU A 49 -17.83 16.23 13.06
N ASP A 50 -17.57 17.02 14.10
CA ASP A 50 -18.42 17.10 15.30
C ASP A 50 -19.87 17.54 15.00
N GLY A 51 -20.09 18.26 13.89
CA GLY A 51 -21.42 18.66 13.42
C GLY A 51 -22.12 17.65 12.49
N THR A 52 -21.37 16.73 11.87
CA THR A 52 -21.86 15.90 10.75
C THR A 52 -21.76 14.38 11.02
N PHE A 53 -20.73 13.95 11.75
CA PHE A 53 -20.43 12.55 12.03
C PHE A 53 -20.01 12.37 13.49
N SER A 54 -20.96 12.01 14.34
CA SER A 54 -20.67 11.69 15.74
C SER A 54 -19.65 10.55 15.85
N ASN A 55 -18.47 10.84 16.41
CA ASN A 55 -17.30 9.96 16.57
C ASN A 55 -16.42 9.71 15.32
N ALA A 56 -16.41 10.59 14.31
CA ALA A 56 -15.48 10.43 13.19
C ALA A 56 -14.01 10.70 13.58
N ARG A 57 -13.36 9.66 14.11
CA ARG A 57 -11.90 9.55 14.23
C ARG A 57 -11.41 8.47 13.29
N PHE A 58 -10.20 8.61 12.78
CA PHE A 58 -9.57 7.53 12.01
C PHE A 58 -9.43 6.29 12.89
N ASN A 59 -9.69 5.11 12.31
CA ASN A 59 -9.43 3.84 12.98
C ASN A 59 -7.92 3.60 13.05
N ARG A 60 -7.25 4.25 14.01
CA ARG A 60 -5.79 4.23 14.19
C ARG A 60 -5.25 2.80 14.23
N LYS A 61 -5.96 1.89 14.90
CA LYS A 61 -5.65 0.45 14.93
C LYS A 61 -5.66 -0.18 13.55
N ALA A 62 -6.71 0.00 12.74
CA ALA A 62 -6.74 -0.54 11.38
C ALA A 62 -5.57 -0.01 10.52
N ILE A 63 -5.28 1.29 10.59
CA ILE A 63 -4.14 1.90 9.88
C ILE A 63 -2.80 1.32 10.37
N GLN A 64 -2.65 1.06 11.67
CA GLN A 64 -1.47 0.39 12.23
C GLN A 64 -1.32 -1.03 11.66
N GLY A 65 -2.40 -1.81 11.61
CA GLY A 65 -2.40 -3.15 11.03
C GLY A 65 -2.01 -3.18 9.56
N LEU A 66 -2.46 -2.18 8.78
CA LEU A 66 -2.08 -2.02 7.38
C LEU A 66 -0.61 -1.60 7.21
N TYR A 67 -0.09 -0.72 8.07
CA TYR A 67 1.35 -0.40 8.11
C TYR A 67 2.19 -1.65 8.43
N GLU A 68 1.79 -2.41 9.44
CA GLU A 68 2.47 -3.64 9.85
C GLU A 68 2.41 -4.74 8.77
N TYR A 69 1.30 -4.88 8.04
CA TYR A 69 1.21 -5.79 6.91
C TYR A 69 2.07 -5.32 5.72
N GLY A 70 1.83 -4.12 5.20
CA GLY A 70 2.51 -3.60 4.01
C GLY A 70 4.04 -3.50 4.20
N PHE A 71 4.48 -2.88 5.30
CA PHE A 71 5.89 -2.56 5.53
C PHE A 71 6.66 -3.53 6.43
N ASN A 72 5.98 -4.41 7.19
CA ASN A 72 6.64 -5.40 8.06
C ASN A 72 6.25 -6.86 7.77
N GLY A 73 5.31 -7.14 6.86
CA GLY A 73 4.87 -8.50 6.54
C GLY A 73 4.14 -9.19 7.69
N SER A 74 3.54 -8.43 8.61
CA SER A 74 2.84 -8.97 9.77
C SER A 74 1.37 -9.21 9.48
N LEU A 75 0.90 -10.45 9.65
CA LEU A 75 -0.52 -10.81 9.55
C LEU A 75 -1.28 -10.62 10.87
N THR A 76 -0.60 -10.29 11.98
CA THR A 76 -1.19 -10.31 13.34
C THR A 76 -2.48 -9.52 13.50
N MET A 77 -2.67 -8.43 12.76
CA MET A 77 -3.91 -7.68 12.79
C MET A 77 -5.03 -8.33 11.96
N ILE A 78 -4.71 -8.93 10.81
CA ILE A 78 -5.65 -9.72 10.01
C ILE A 78 -6.13 -10.94 10.83
N GLU A 79 -5.20 -11.62 11.49
CA GLU A 79 -5.47 -12.75 12.41
C GLU A 79 -6.37 -12.34 13.59
N GLN A 80 -6.12 -11.17 14.20
CA GLN A 80 -6.90 -10.66 15.33
C GLN A 80 -8.35 -10.28 14.97
N PHE A 81 -8.66 -9.98 13.71
CA PHE A 81 -10.05 -9.73 13.30
C PHE A 81 -10.87 -11.02 13.12
N HIS A 82 -10.24 -12.16 12.79
CA HIS A 82 -10.83 -13.53 12.79
C HIS A 82 -12.01 -13.73 11.78
N PRO A 83 -12.30 -14.95 11.29
CA PRO A 83 -13.11 -15.14 10.05
C PRO A 83 -14.58 -14.66 10.09
N SER A 84 -15.11 -14.36 11.29
CA SER A 84 -16.47 -13.85 11.47
C SER A 84 -16.58 -12.32 11.39
N ILE A 85 -15.50 -11.58 11.62
CA ILE A 85 -15.42 -10.19 11.16
C ILE A 85 -15.09 -10.30 9.69
N ARG A 86 -16.16 -10.37 8.88
CA ARG A 86 -16.07 -10.43 7.42
C ARG A 86 -15.01 -9.47 6.94
N VAL A 87 -14.25 -9.87 5.92
CA VAL A 87 -13.32 -8.97 5.24
C VAL A 87 -14.05 -7.69 4.83
N GLU A 88 -15.33 -7.81 4.42
CA GLU A 88 -16.29 -6.73 4.23
C GLU A 88 -16.35 -5.68 5.35
N ARG A 89 -16.09 -5.99 6.64
CA ARG A 89 -16.09 -5.05 7.79
C ARG A 89 -14.75 -4.41 8.08
N PHE A 90 -13.66 -5.16 7.99
CA PHE A 90 -12.33 -4.57 8.02
C PHE A 90 -12.19 -3.62 6.83
N LEU A 91 -12.70 -4.08 5.68
CA LEU A 91 -13.03 -3.25 4.55
C LEU A 91 -14.04 -2.17 4.90
N GLU A 92 -15.24 -2.32 5.49
CA GLU A 92 -16.16 -1.19 5.86
C GLU A 92 -15.39 -0.06 6.59
N SER A 93 -14.54 -0.45 7.55
CA SER A 93 -13.76 0.49 8.35
C SER A 93 -12.61 1.19 7.60
N PHE A 94 -12.27 0.69 6.41
CA PHE A 94 -11.35 1.27 5.44
C PHE A 94 -12.12 1.96 4.29
N ILE A 95 -13.21 1.35 3.83
CA ILE A 95 -14.23 1.66 2.81
C ILE A 95 -15.22 2.74 3.35
N GLY A 96 -14.66 3.72 4.08
CA GLY A 96 -14.77 5.11 3.62
C GLY A 96 -13.97 5.36 2.33
N VAL A 97 -13.18 4.39 1.86
CA VAL A 97 -12.48 4.27 0.57
C VAL A 97 -13.37 3.93 -0.65
N SER A 98 -14.61 3.43 -0.53
CA SER A 98 -15.56 3.56 -1.68
C SER A 98 -15.85 5.05 -1.94
N ASP A 99 -15.83 5.81 -0.85
CA ASP A 99 -15.74 7.24 -0.81
C ASP A 99 -14.25 7.71 -0.81
N ILE A 100 -13.24 7.01 -1.38
CA ILE A 100 -11.90 7.65 -1.58
C ILE A 100 -12.03 8.80 -2.56
N ASN A 101 -12.87 8.64 -3.59
CA ASN A 101 -13.16 9.70 -4.55
C ASN A 101 -13.98 10.83 -3.89
N LYS A 102 -14.95 10.52 -3.02
CA LYS A 102 -15.65 11.52 -2.19
C LYS A 102 -14.81 12.09 -1.05
N HIS A 103 -13.80 11.38 -0.56
CA HIS A 103 -12.82 11.91 0.39
C HIS A 103 -11.88 12.84 -0.34
N ILE A 104 -11.52 12.54 -1.59
CA ILE A 104 -10.85 13.50 -2.49
C ILE A 104 -11.76 14.72 -2.74
N GLU A 105 -13.08 14.57 -2.86
CA GLU A 105 -14.03 15.70 -2.90
C GLU A 105 -14.08 16.48 -1.57
N ILE A 106 -14.17 15.81 -0.42
CA ILE A 106 -14.07 16.43 0.92
C ILE A 106 -12.72 17.16 1.08
N TYR A 107 -11.63 16.57 0.62
CA TYR A 107 -10.29 17.17 0.63
C TYR A 107 -10.20 18.40 -0.31
N GLN A 108 -10.95 18.42 -1.41
CA GLN A 108 -11.12 19.61 -2.26
C GLN A 108 -11.90 20.72 -1.56
N ASP A 109 -12.95 20.39 -0.79
CA ASP A 109 -13.77 21.36 -0.05
C ASP A 109 -13.02 22.00 1.14
N PHE A 110 -12.04 21.31 1.75
CA PHE A 110 -11.34 21.78 2.95
C PHE A 110 -9.88 22.23 2.76
N ASP A 111 -9.32 22.19 1.54
CA ASP A 111 -7.90 22.44 1.26
C ASP A 111 -6.95 21.66 2.20
N VAL A 112 -7.36 20.43 2.54
CA VAL A 112 -6.55 19.45 3.26
C VAL A 112 -6.22 18.36 2.24
N GLY A 113 -4.94 18.04 2.04
CA GLY A 113 -4.59 16.86 1.25
C GLY A 113 -4.75 15.58 2.07
N PRO A 114 -5.03 14.42 1.45
CA PRO A 114 -4.86 13.13 2.12
C PRO A 114 -3.43 12.97 2.68
N SER A 115 -3.30 12.43 3.89
CA SER A 115 -1.99 12.13 4.50
C SER A 115 -1.13 11.29 3.54
N LEU A 116 0.07 11.80 3.24
CA LEU A 116 1.03 11.09 2.39
C LEU A 116 1.45 9.77 3.04
N GLY A 117 1.53 9.73 4.38
CA GLY A 117 1.79 8.53 5.16
C GLY A 117 0.70 7.47 4.99
N VAL A 118 -0.57 7.85 5.01
CA VAL A 118 -1.69 6.95 4.70
C VAL A 118 -1.58 6.43 3.27
N ILE A 119 -1.44 7.30 2.27
CA ILE A 119 -1.31 6.89 0.86
C ILE A 119 -0.16 5.90 0.67
N ALA A 120 0.95 6.10 1.37
CA ALA A 120 2.10 5.19 1.35
C ALA A 120 1.78 3.83 1.95
N ILE A 121 1.02 3.76 3.04
CA ILE A 121 0.50 2.50 3.60
C ILE A 121 -0.40 1.79 2.59
N ILE A 122 -1.38 2.47 1.99
CA ILE A 122 -2.30 1.80 1.05
C ILE A 122 -1.55 1.23 -0.16
N ASN A 123 -0.63 2.01 -0.75
CA ASN A 123 0.20 1.54 -1.85
C ASN A 123 1.12 0.36 -1.44
N ALA A 124 1.72 0.41 -0.25
CA ALA A 124 2.54 -0.69 0.25
C ALA A 124 1.72 -1.95 0.50
N VAL A 125 0.48 -1.83 0.97
CA VAL A 125 -0.46 -2.96 1.10
C VAL A 125 -0.84 -3.51 -0.28
N ALA A 126 -1.24 -2.68 -1.25
CA ALA A 126 -1.60 -3.14 -2.59
C ALA A 126 -0.43 -3.82 -3.33
N ALA A 127 0.81 -3.39 -3.08
CA ALA A 127 2.02 -4.05 -3.55
C ALA A 127 2.27 -5.39 -2.83
N ARG A 128 2.06 -5.42 -1.50
CA ARG A 128 2.22 -6.59 -0.65
C ARG A 128 1.24 -7.71 -1.02
N VAL A 129 -0.04 -7.37 -1.22
CA VAL A 129 -1.12 -8.29 -1.63
C VAL A 129 -0.72 -9.07 -2.88
N ARG A 130 -0.30 -8.38 -3.95
CA ARG A 130 0.12 -9.03 -5.21
C ARG A 130 1.32 -9.96 -5.03
N LEU A 131 2.30 -9.55 -4.21
CA LEU A 131 3.47 -10.36 -3.93
C LEU A 131 3.12 -11.63 -3.13
N ASP A 132 2.24 -11.50 -2.15
CA ASP A 132 1.79 -12.63 -1.33
C ASP A 132 0.79 -13.54 -2.06
N ARG A 133 -0.05 -13.02 -2.99
CA ARG A 133 -0.83 -13.85 -3.94
C ARG A 133 0.10 -14.74 -4.74
N PHE A 134 1.10 -14.16 -5.43
CA PHE A 134 2.12 -14.92 -6.16
C PHE A 134 2.78 -16.02 -5.31
N ARG A 135 3.14 -15.73 -4.05
CA ARG A 135 3.72 -16.73 -3.12
C ARG A 135 2.73 -17.78 -2.61
N LEU A 136 1.43 -17.51 -2.67
CA LEU A 136 0.38 -18.43 -2.26
C LEU A 136 0.04 -19.43 -3.36
N ASN A 137 -0.09 -18.98 -4.62
CA ASN A 137 -0.62 -19.78 -5.73
C ASN A 137 0.19 -19.74 -7.06
N GLY A 138 1.21 -18.90 -7.18
CA GLY A 138 2.00 -18.73 -8.41
C GLY A 138 1.42 -17.75 -9.43
N ASP A 139 0.47 -16.89 -9.06
CA ASP A 139 -0.15 -15.90 -9.96
C ASP A 139 0.89 -15.04 -10.71
N SER A 140 0.62 -14.76 -11.98
CA SER A 140 1.46 -13.96 -12.87
C SER A 140 1.34 -12.45 -12.61
N GLU A 141 1.56 -12.06 -11.36
CA GLU A 141 1.45 -10.69 -10.88
C GLU A 141 2.60 -9.79 -11.35
N VAL A 142 2.32 -8.49 -11.41
CA VAL A 142 3.31 -7.47 -11.76
C VAL A 142 3.28 -6.29 -10.80
N LEU A 143 4.47 -5.77 -10.50
CA LEU A 143 4.68 -4.60 -9.67
C LEU A 143 5.39 -3.49 -10.46
N THR A 144 5.14 -2.25 -10.09
CA THR A 144 5.84 -1.07 -10.60
C THR A 144 7.14 -0.83 -9.82
N ILE A 145 8.04 -0.05 -10.41
CA ILE A 145 9.26 0.44 -9.75
C ILE A 145 8.95 1.16 -8.42
N GLN A 146 7.82 1.89 -8.33
CA GLN A 146 7.43 2.66 -7.14
C GLN A 146 6.92 1.77 -6.00
N GLU A 147 6.20 0.69 -6.34
CA GLU A 147 5.73 -0.31 -5.38
C GLU A 147 6.89 -1.09 -4.77
N ILE A 148 7.87 -1.47 -5.59
CA ILE A 148 9.10 -2.11 -5.09
C ILE A 148 9.93 -1.14 -4.26
N ALA A 149 9.94 0.16 -4.59
CA ALA A 149 10.58 1.19 -3.77
C ALA A 149 9.94 1.28 -2.37
N LEU A 150 8.61 1.23 -2.28
CA LEU A 150 7.88 1.18 -1.01
C LEU A 150 8.21 -0.07 -0.19
N LEU A 151 8.07 -1.26 -0.79
CA LEU A 151 8.34 -2.52 -0.10
C LEU A 151 9.80 -2.63 0.38
N ALA A 152 10.74 -2.11 -0.39
CA ALA A 152 12.16 -2.06 -0.03
C ALA A 152 12.52 -0.91 0.94
N ARG A 153 11.60 0.04 1.20
CA ARG A 153 11.86 1.33 1.89
C ARG A 153 13.02 2.12 1.25
N MET A 154 13.05 2.14 -0.09
CA MET A 154 14.06 2.81 -0.92
C MET A 154 13.42 3.94 -1.74
N LYS A 155 14.26 4.79 -2.36
CA LYS A 155 13.81 5.79 -3.34
C LYS A 155 13.56 5.12 -4.69
N GLU A 156 12.59 5.61 -5.47
CA GLU A 156 12.29 5.13 -6.82
C GLU A 156 13.55 5.11 -7.70
N LEU A 157 14.39 6.15 -7.62
CA LEU A 157 15.67 6.23 -8.34
C LEU A 157 16.63 5.08 -8.00
N SER A 158 16.66 4.62 -6.75
CA SER A 158 17.52 3.50 -6.35
C SER A 158 17.05 2.17 -6.95
N ILE A 159 15.73 1.99 -7.11
CA ILE A 159 15.15 0.82 -7.79
C ILE A 159 15.40 0.90 -9.30
N ARG A 160 15.28 2.08 -9.92
CA ARG A 160 15.66 2.30 -11.33
C ARG A 160 17.13 1.95 -11.60
N ASN A 161 18.03 2.32 -10.70
CA ASN A 161 19.44 1.97 -10.80
C ASN A 161 19.67 0.46 -10.60
N ALA A 162 18.92 -0.19 -9.71
CA ALA A 162 18.98 -1.64 -9.56
C ALA A 162 18.45 -2.39 -10.79
N ALA A 163 17.51 -1.80 -11.54
CA ALA A 163 17.00 -2.33 -12.81
C ALA A 163 17.90 -2.04 -14.02
N ALA A 164 19.05 -1.38 -13.85
CA ALA A 164 20.04 -1.23 -14.90
C ALA A 164 20.80 -2.56 -15.12
N PRO A 165 21.05 -3.00 -16.38
CA PRO A 165 21.78 -4.23 -16.66
C PRO A 165 23.21 -4.31 -16.09
N SER A 166 23.80 -3.16 -15.72
CA SER A 166 25.11 -3.05 -15.08
C SER A 166 25.10 -3.19 -13.55
N SER A 167 23.93 -3.38 -12.94
CA SER A 167 23.80 -3.66 -11.50
C SER A 167 24.40 -5.02 -11.13
N THR A 168 25.08 -5.13 -9.98
CA THR A 168 25.63 -6.39 -9.45
C THR A 168 24.56 -7.45 -9.19
N THR A 169 23.33 -7.01 -8.93
CA THR A 169 22.15 -7.88 -8.85
C THR A 169 21.03 -7.15 -9.56
N PRO A 170 20.92 -7.31 -10.89
CA PRO A 170 19.94 -6.60 -11.68
C PRO A 170 18.53 -7.02 -11.26
N LEU A 171 17.62 -6.05 -11.38
CA LEU A 171 16.19 -6.19 -11.18
C LEU A 171 15.54 -6.24 -12.57
N GLU A 172 15.15 -7.42 -13.02
CA GLU A 172 14.63 -7.61 -14.37
C GLU A 172 13.28 -6.88 -14.53
N SER A 173 13.28 -5.91 -15.44
CA SER A 173 12.09 -5.11 -15.74
C SER A 173 11.75 -5.15 -17.23
N SER A 174 10.47 -5.14 -17.52
CA SER A 174 9.93 -5.06 -18.88
C SER A 174 9.08 -3.79 -19.03
N LYS A 175 8.54 -3.56 -20.24
CA LYS A 175 7.64 -2.43 -20.50
C LYS A 175 6.26 -2.91 -20.91
N ILE A 176 5.24 -2.43 -20.20
CA ILE A 176 3.83 -2.54 -20.60
C ILE A 176 3.27 -1.12 -20.65
N ASP A 177 2.64 -0.75 -21.76
CA ASP A 177 2.01 0.57 -21.98
C ASP A 177 2.90 1.78 -21.64
N GLY A 178 4.21 1.64 -21.84
CA GLY A 178 5.21 2.68 -21.55
C GLY A 178 5.57 2.86 -20.08
N LEU A 179 5.15 1.95 -19.19
CA LEU A 179 5.59 1.81 -17.80
C LEU A 179 6.68 0.75 -17.67
N SER A 180 7.63 0.96 -16.75
CA SER A 180 8.53 -0.11 -16.29
C SER A 180 7.82 -0.95 -15.23
N ILE A 181 7.64 -2.24 -15.51
CA ILE A 181 7.03 -3.24 -14.63
C ILE A 181 7.98 -4.40 -14.38
N ILE A 182 7.78 -5.09 -13.28
CA ILE A 182 8.62 -6.20 -12.78
C ILE A 182 7.66 -7.32 -12.36
N LYS A 183 7.97 -8.57 -12.71
CA LYS A 183 7.14 -9.73 -12.30
C LYS A 183 7.22 -9.94 -10.79
N ALA A 184 6.16 -10.43 -10.17
CA ALA A 184 6.15 -10.72 -8.72
C ALA A 184 7.22 -11.73 -8.30
N GLU A 185 7.48 -12.76 -9.10
CA GLU A 185 8.60 -13.71 -8.92
C GLU A 185 9.96 -13.01 -8.79
N GLU A 186 10.25 -12.11 -9.73
CA GLU A 186 11.50 -11.36 -9.77
C GLU A 186 11.58 -10.31 -8.64
N ALA A 187 10.46 -9.64 -8.35
CA ALA A 187 10.34 -8.73 -7.22
C ALA A 187 10.62 -9.47 -5.90
N ASP A 188 10.07 -10.68 -5.71
CA ASP A 188 10.26 -11.47 -4.49
C ASP A 188 11.72 -11.89 -4.31
N ARG A 189 12.30 -12.49 -5.36
CA ARG A 189 13.72 -12.86 -5.41
C ARG A 189 14.63 -11.68 -5.04
N TRP A 190 14.36 -10.51 -5.63
CA TRP A 190 15.19 -9.32 -5.42
C TRP A 190 14.98 -8.68 -4.04
N LEU A 191 13.73 -8.63 -3.54
CA LEU A 191 13.38 -8.09 -2.24
C LEU A 191 13.90 -8.97 -1.09
N ALA A 192 13.89 -10.30 -1.23
CA ALA A 192 14.45 -11.24 -0.25
C ALA A 192 15.92 -10.96 0.07
N GLY A 193 16.69 -10.40 -0.87
CA GLY A 193 18.08 -9.96 -0.66
C GLY A 193 18.25 -8.57 -0.03
N ARG A 194 17.18 -7.84 0.32
CA ARG A 194 17.26 -6.44 0.77
C ARG A 194 17.23 -6.32 2.29
N ARG A 195 18.24 -5.63 2.84
CA ARG A 195 18.30 -5.27 4.25
C ARG A 195 17.07 -4.45 4.66
N GLY A 196 16.30 -4.96 5.61
CA GLY A 196 15.11 -4.29 6.16
C GLY A 196 13.80 -4.69 5.50
N TYR A 197 13.84 -5.38 4.35
CA TYR A 197 12.65 -6.05 3.84
C TYR A 197 12.30 -7.23 4.75
N LYS A 198 11.01 -7.36 5.08
CA LYS A 198 10.45 -8.51 5.79
C LYS A 198 9.43 -9.17 4.86
N ALA A 199 9.67 -10.44 4.55
CA ALA A 199 8.69 -11.28 3.87
C ALA A 199 7.53 -11.60 4.84
N THR A 200 6.30 -11.60 4.33
CA THR A 200 5.15 -12.12 5.07
C THR A 200 5.37 -13.57 5.45
N LYS A 201 5.07 -13.91 6.71
CA LYS A 201 5.03 -15.31 7.17
C LYS A 201 3.70 -15.91 6.76
N LEU A 202 3.65 -16.51 5.58
CA LEU A 202 2.46 -17.17 5.07
C LEU A 202 2.20 -18.48 5.85
N PRO A 203 0.94 -18.91 6.01
CA PRO A 203 0.63 -20.21 6.60
C PRO A 203 1.27 -21.37 5.85
N GLU A 204 1.66 -22.41 6.58
CA GLU A 204 2.13 -23.68 6.02
C GLU A 204 0.94 -24.61 5.67
N GLU A 205 -0.14 -24.57 6.45
CA GLU A 205 -1.32 -25.41 6.22
C GLU A 205 -2.12 -24.94 5.00
N GLN A 206 -2.44 -25.89 4.10
CA GLN A 206 -3.13 -25.61 2.85
C GLN A 206 -4.51 -24.95 3.02
N ALA A 207 -5.26 -25.30 4.07
CA ALA A 207 -6.55 -24.68 4.36
C ALA A 207 -6.39 -23.19 4.72
N ALA A 208 -5.49 -22.87 5.65
CA ALA A 208 -5.18 -21.49 6.03
C ALA A 208 -4.58 -20.68 4.87
N ARG A 209 -3.80 -21.32 3.97
CA ARG A 209 -3.31 -20.69 2.72
C ARG A 209 -4.45 -20.32 1.77
N GLN A 210 -5.44 -21.20 1.61
CA GLN A 210 -6.62 -20.94 0.76
C GLN A 210 -7.52 -19.86 1.35
N GLU A 211 -7.73 -19.86 2.66
CA GLU A 211 -8.45 -18.80 3.37
C GLU A 211 -7.76 -17.45 3.21
N LEU A 212 -6.45 -17.36 3.51
CA LEU A 212 -5.67 -16.14 3.31
C LEU A 212 -5.69 -15.68 1.84
N PHE A 213 -5.57 -16.61 0.88
CA PHE A 213 -5.69 -16.26 -0.53
C PHE A 213 -7.06 -15.64 -0.85
N SER A 214 -8.16 -16.23 -0.36
CA SER A 214 -9.51 -15.68 -0.56
C SER A 214 -9.70 -14.29 0.07
N VAL A 215 -9.05 -14.03 1.21
CA VAL A 215 -9.04 -12.69 1.84
C VAL A 215 -8.28 -11.69 0.96
N LEU A 216 -7.09 -12.05 0.48
CA LEU A 216 -6.25 -11.18 -0.34
C LEU A 216 -6.83 -10.93 -1.73
N ASP A 217 -7.47 -11.93 -2.34
CA ASP A 217 -8.15 -11.83 -3.64
C ASP A 217 -9.29 -10.80 -3.60
N SER A 218 -10.04 -10.76 -2.49
CA SER A 218 -11.12 -9.77 -2.29
C SER A 218 -10.62 -8.33 -2.11
N TRP A 219 -9.31 -8.09 -1.98
CA TRP A 219 -8.72 -6.75 -1.90
C TRP A 219 -8.25 -6.21 -3.26
N VAL A 220 -8.22 -7.06 -4.30
CA VAL A 220 -7.72 -6.70 -5.64
C VAL A 220 -8.76 -5.96 -6.49
N PHE A 221 -10.03 -6.01 -6.09
CA PHE A 221 -11.17 -5.36 -6.77
C PHE A 221 -11.51 -3.97 -6.21
N LEU A 222 -10.55 -3.30 -5.55
CA LEU A 222 -10.65 -1.95 -4.95
C LEU A 222 -9.73 -0.95 -5.67
#